data_AF-A0A2H3IG82-F1
#
_entry.id   AF-A0A2H3IG82-F1
#
_cell.length_a   1.000
_cell.length_b   1.000
_cell.length_c   1.000
_cell.angle_alpha   90.00
_cell.angle_beta   90.00
_cell.angle_gamma   90.00
#
_symmetry.space_group_name_H-M   'P 1'
#
loop_
_entity.id
_entity.type
_entity.pdbx_description
1 polymer ?
#
loop_
_entity_poly.entity_id
_entity_poly.type
_entity_poly.pdbx_seq_one_letter_code
_entity_poly.pdbx_strand_id
1 'polypeptide(L)'
;MDSQATGKALHNRINTDITQLLQRFENILAPSRVENPDNAYTAVGAYNLNVEATALVRAAEDLLSLTRFMKEAWLFEKLNTVGEDEHDTRRNQKLEEDVAAVKEAVQRGLLGDNDVNGEKR
;
A
#
# COMPACT_ATOMS: atom_id res chain seq x y z
N MET A 1 -3.60 -4.23 11.83
CA MET A 1 -3.26 -5.25 10.80
C MET A 1 -2.26 -4.58 9.88
N ASP A 2 -1.01 -4.56 10.32
CA ASP A 2 0.07 -3.83 9.65
C ASP A 2 0.61 -4.70 8.53
N SER A 3 -0.03 -4.63 7.37
CA SER A 3 0.57 -5.16 6.15
C SER A 3 1.66 -4.20 5.69
N GLN A 4 2.78 -4.21 6.41
CA GLN A 4 4.01 -3.59 5.96
C GLN A 4 4.36 -4.25 4.62
N ALA A 5 4.15 -3.53 3.51
CA ALA A 5 4.55 -3.97 2.19
C ALA A 5 6.07 -4.14 2.19
N THR A 6 6.53 -5.35 2.53
CA THR A 6 7.95 -5.64 2.69
C THR A 6 8.60 -5.48 1.33
N GLY A 7 9.81 -4.90 1.23
CA GLY A 7 10.50 -4.73 -0.06
C GLY A 7 10.56 -6.01 -0.91
N LYS A 8 10.55 -7.19 -0.26
CA LYS A 8 10.41 -8.50 -0.91
C LYS A 8 9.07 -8.72 -1.65
N ALA A 9 7.95 -8.30 -1.07
CA ALA A 9 6.63 -8.38 -1.71
C ALA A 9 6.56 -7.49 -2.95
N LEU A 10 7.13 -6.28 -2.87
CA LEU A 10 7.24 -5.38 -4.01
C LEU A 10 8.11 -5.99 -5.12
N HIS A 11 9.27 -6.54 -4.77
CA HIS A 11 10.17 -7.18 -5.73
C HIS A 11 9.51 -8.39 -6.42
N ASN A 12 8.77 -9.21 -5.67
CA ASN A 12 8.01 -10.33 -6.21
C ASN A 12 6.93 -9.86 -7.21
N ARG A 13 6.25 -8.76 -6.90
CA ARG A 13 5.24 -8.18 -7.79
C ARG A 13 5.87 -7.65 -9.08
N ILE A 14 6.97 -6.90 -8.99
CA ILE A 14 7.74 -6.43 -10.15
C ILE A 14 8.13 -7.61 -11.05
N ASN A 15 8.72 -8.66 -10.46
CA ASN A 15 9.14 -9.84 -11.22
C ASN A 15 7.95 -10.53 -11.90
N THR A 16 6.82 -10.65 -11.19
CA THR A 16 5.61 -11.25 -11.74
C THR A 16 5.09 -10.45 -12.93
N ASP A 17 5.01 -9.13 -12.82
CA ASP A 17 4.50 -8.25 -13.89
C ASP A 17 5.42 -8.29 -15.12
N ILE A 18 6.75 -8.28 -14.91
CA ILE A 18 7.74 -8.40 -15.99
C ILE A 18 7.65 -9.77 -16.68
N THR A 19 7.59 -10.86 -15.91
CA THR A 19 7.46 -12.22 -16.47
C THR A 19 6.18 -12.36 -17.27
N GLN A 20 5.06 -11.82 -16.79
CA GLN A 20 3.81 -11.83 -17.54
C GLN A 20 3.92 -11.07 -18.86
N LEU A 21 4.50 -9.87 -18.85
CA LEU A 21 4.69 -9.07 -20.05
C LEU A 21 5.52 -9.82 -21.11
N LEU A 22 6.65 -10.39 -20.69
CA LEU A 22 7.52 -11.18 -21.56
C LEU A 22 6.81 -12.42 -22.12
N GLN A 23 6.06 -13.14 -21.27
CA GLN A 23 5.33 -14.33 -21.69
C GLN A 23 4.27 -14.00 -22.76
N ARG A 24 3.53 -12.90 -22.60
CA ARG A 24 2.53 -12.48 -23.61
C ARG A 24 3.20 -12.13 -24.94
N PHE A 25 4.32 -11.43 -24.88
CA PHE A 25 5.10 -11.11 -26.09
C PHE A 25 5.62 -12.37 -26.79
N GLU A 26 6.14 -13.34 -26.05
CA GLU A 26 6.57 -14.62 -26.63
C GLU A 26 5.41 -15.40 -27.24
N ASN A 27 4.24 -15.41 -26.58
CA ASN A 27 3.04 -16.07 -27.08
C ASN A 27 2.53 -15.45 -28.39
N ILE A 28 2.68 -14.12 -28.58
CA ILE A 28 2.34 -13.44 -29.84
C ILE A 28 3.25 -13.90 -30.99
N LEU A 29 4.53 -14.14 -30.70
CA LEU A 29 5.51 -14.59 -31.70
C LEU A 29 5.46 -16.10 -31.96
N ALA A 30 4.87 -16.89 -31.07
CA ALA A 30 4.85 -18.35 -31.21
C ALA A 30 4.17 -18.86 -32.49
N PRO A 31 3.00 -18.33 -32.92
CA PRO A 31 2.32 -18.76 -34.15
C PRO A 31 3.12 -18.48 -35.42
N SER A 32 3.95 -17.44 -35.45
CA SER A 32 4.75 -17.10 -36.64
C SER A 32 5.98 -17.99 -36.83
N ARG A 33 6.30 -18.86 -35.85
CA ARG A 33 7.44 -19.78 -35.94
C ARG A 33 7.16 -21.02 -36.79
N VAL A 34 5.90 -21.34 -37.02
CA VAL A 34 5.48 -22.52 -37.76
C VAL A 34 4.66 -22.09 -38.97
N GLU A 35 5.15 -22.37 -40.16
CA GLU A 35 4.40 -22.15 -41.39
C GLU A 35 3.42 -23.32 -41.58
N ASN A 36 2.13 -23.04 -41.41
CA ASN A 36 1.07 -24.02 -41.60
C ASN A 36 0.00 -23.40 -42.53
N PRO A 37 -0.20 -23.96 -43.74
CA PRO A 37 -1.12 -23.42 -44.75
C PRO A 37 -2.60 -23.73 -44.46
N ASP A 38 -2.93 -24.38 -43.34
CA ASP A 38 -4.32 -24.66 -42.97
C ASP A 38 -5.04 -23.39 -42.49
N ASN A 39 -6.15 -23.04 -43.17
CA ASN A 39 -6.98 -21.89 -42.84
C ASN A 39 -7.54 -21.95 -41.40
N ALA A 40 -7.83 -23.15 -40.90
CA ALA A 40 -8.30 -23.32 -39.52
C ALA A 40 -7.20 -22.96 -38.50
N TYR A 41 -5.95 -23.34 -38.80
CA TYR A 41 -4.78 -22.98 -37.99
C TYR A 41 -4.56 -21.46 -38.00
N THR A 42 -4.63 -20.81 -39.16
CA THR A 42 -4.51 -19.35 -39.27
C THR A 42 -5.61 -18.62 -38.50
N ALA A 43 -6.86 -19.09 -38.57
CA ALA A 43 -7.97 -18.47 -37.85
C ALA A 43 -7.77 -18.53 -36.32
N VAL A 44 -7.32 -19.67 -35.80
CA VAL A 44 -6.98 -19.83 -34.38
C VAL A 44 -5.78 -18.94 -34.00
N GLY A 45 -4.77 -18.87 -34.85
CA GLY A 45 -3.61 -17.99 -34.65
C GLY A 45 -4.00 -16.52 -34.55
N ALA A 46 -4.88 -16.04 -35.43
CA ALA A 46 -5.37 -14.66 -35.41
C ALA A 46 -6.19 -14.34 -34.15
N TYR A 47 -7.04 -15.27 -33.70
CA TYR A 47 -7.76 -15.13 -32.44
C TYR A 47 -6.80 -15.06 -31.24
N ASN A 48 -5.85 -15.99 -31.17
CA ASN A 48 -4.86 -16.03 -30.09
C ASN A 48 -4.01 -14.75 -30.06
N LEU A 49 -3.63 -14.22 -31.21
CA LEU A 49 -2.88 -12.97 -31.30
C LEU A 49 -3.65 -11.79 -30.68
N ASN A 50 -4.96 -11.69 -30.94
CA ASN A 50 -5.80 -10.65 -30.34
C ASN A 50 -5.95 -10.80 -28.82
N VAL A 51 -6.10 -12.04 -28.34
CA VAL A 51 -6.18 -12.34 -26.90
C VAL A 51 -4.88 -11.98 -26.20
N GLU A 52 -3.74 -12.41 -26.74
CA GLU A 52 -2.43 -12.16 -26.17
C GLU A 52 -2.04 -10.67 -26.25
N ALA A 53 -2.41 -9.96 -27.32
CA ALA A 53 -2.22 -8.51 -27.42
C ALA A 53 -3.04 -7.75 -26.36
N THR A 54 -4.29 -8.14 -26.13
CA THR A 54 -5.12 -7.53 -25.09
C THR A 54 -4.56 -7.84 -23.69
N ALA A 55 -4.08 -9.07 -23.47
CA ALA A 55 -3.44 -9.45 -22.22
C ALA A 55 -2.10 -8.73 -21.99
N LEU A 56 -1.34 -8.44 -23.05
CA LEU A 56 -0.12 -7.64 -22.99
C LEU A 56 -0.42 -6.20 -22.53
N VAL A 57 -1.47 -5.58 -23.08
CA VAL A 57 -1.91 -4.23 -22.66
C VAL A 57 -2.29 -4.23 -21.18
N ARG A 58 -3.05 -5.23 -20.71
CA ARG A 58 -3.39 -5.34 -19.29
C ARG A 58 -2.15 -5.50 -18.40
N ALA A 59 -1.20 -6.35 -18.79
CA ALA A 59 0.05 -6.51 -18.04
C ALA A 59 0.85 -5.20 -17.97
N ALA A 60 0.82 -4.38 -19.03
CA ALA A 60 1.41 -3.05 -19.01
C ALA A 60 0.64 -2.10 -18.06
N GLU A 61 -0.69 -2.11 -18.08
CA GLU A 61 -1.54 -1.31 -17.17
C GLU A 61 -1.30 -1.67 -15.70
N ASP A 62 -1.10 -2.95 -15.38
CA ASP A 62 -0.75 -3.42 -14.04
C ASP A 62 0.61 -2.87 -13.59
N LEU A 63 1.61 -2.83 -14.48
CA LEU A 63 2.92 -2.24 -14.22
C LEU A 63 2.81 -0.72 -14.02
N LEU A 64 2.03 -0.01 -14.85
CA LEU A 64 1.76 1.41 -14.64
C LEU A 64 1.09 1.65 -13.28
N SER A 65 0.10 0.82 -12.92
CA SER A 65 -0.60 0.88 -11.64
C SER A 65 0.36 0.63 -10.47
N LEU A 66 1.32 -0.29 -10.60
CA LEU A 66 2.37 -0.51 -9.62
C LEU A 66 3.26 0.72 -9.45
N THR A 67 3.72 1.34 -10.55
CA THR A 67 4.54 2.56 -10.45
C THR A 67 3.78 3.72 -9.81
N ARG A 68 2.47 3.82 -10.06
CA ARG A 68 1.61 4.79 -9.38
C ARG A 68 1.55 4.49 -7.90
N PHE A 69 1.29 3.25 -7.49
CA PHE A 69 1.30 2.85 -6.08
C PHE A 69 2.65 3.15 -5.40
N MET A 70 3.78 2.90 -6.07
CA MET A 70 5.10 3.22 -5.52
C MET A 70 5.32 4.72 -5.34
N LYS A 71 4.87 5.54 -6.30
CA LYS A 71 4.91 7.00 -6.17
C LYS A 71 3.98 7.51 -5.08
N GLU A 72 2.78 6.93 -4.98
CA GLU A 72 1.80 7.27 -3.94
C GLU A 72 2.31 6.86 -2.55
N ALA A 73 2.93 5.69 -2.40
CA ALA A 73 3.61 5.29 -1.17
C ALA A 73 4.72 6.29 -0.85
N TRP A 74 5.58 6.64 -1.81
CA TRP A 74 6.64 7.62 -1.57
C TRP A 74 6.12 9.02 -1.20
N LEU A 75 5.00 9.46 -1.78
CA LEU A 75 4.45 10.82 -1.62
C LEU A 75 3.48 10.95 -0.43
N PHE A 76 2.76 9.88 -0.08
CA PHE A 76 1.64 9.91 0.87
C PHE A 76 1.78 8.95 2.06
N GLU A 77 2.72 8.01 2.01
CA GLU A 77 3.14 7.33 3.24
C GLU A 77 3.87 8.37 4.09
N LYS A 78 3.51 8.52 5.38
CA LYS A 78 4.15 9.51 6.26
C LYS A 78 5.66 9.31 6.19
N LEU A 79 6.35 10.26 5.56
CA LEU A 79 7.80 10.33 5.56
C LEU A 79 8.21 10.49 7.03
N ASN A 80 8.54 9.39 7.69
CA ASN A 80 9.00 9.39 9.08
C ASN A 80 10.47 9.87 9.13
N THR A 81 10.80 10.95 8.41
CA THR A 81 12.11 11.58 8.39
C THR A 81 11.98 13.10 8.32
N VAL A 82 12.49 13.73 9.39
CA VAL A 82 12.86 15.14 9.58
C VAL A 82 11.73 16.13 9.83
N GLY A 83 11.29 16.14 11.10
CA GLY A 83 10.42 17.15 11.71
C GLY A 83 9.04 16.57 11.98
N GLU A 84 8.67 16.46 13.26
CA GLU A 84 7.26 16.35 13.61
C GLU A 84 6.51 17.48 12.90
N ASP A 85 5.40 17.14 12.25
CA ASP A 85 4.50 18.14 11.68
C ASP A 85 4.17 19.14 12.80
N GLU A 86 4.31 20.47 12.59
CA GLU A 86 4.04 21.45 13.65
C GLU A 86 2.64 21.25 14.26
N HIS A 87 1.71 20.72 13.46
CA HIS A 87 0.38 20.32 13.89
C HIS A 87 0.39 19.10 14.82
N ASP A 88 1.18 18.07 14.52
CA ASP A 88 1.36 16.89 15.37
C ASP A 88 2.11 17.25 16.66
N THR A 89 3.13 18.11 16.62
CA THR A 89 3.81 18.63 17.82
C THR A 89 2.86 19.45 18.70
N ARG A 90 2.10 20.39 18.14
CA ARG A 90 1.12 21.19 18.91
C ARG A 90 0.01 20.31 19.48
N ARG A 91 -0.45 19.31 18.73
CA ARG A 91 -1.44 18.34 19.19
C ARG A 91 -0.88 17.50 20.35
N ASN A 92 0.35 17.03 20.24
CA ASN A 92 1.00 16.23 21.29
C ASN A 92 1.28 17.07 22.55
N GLN A 93 1.77 18.30 22.41
CA GLN A 93 1.96 19.23 23.54
C GLN A 93 0.65 19.51 24.28
N LYS A 94 -0.43 19.79 23.55
CA LYS A 94 -1.75 20.01 24.16
C LYS A 94 -2.28 18.76 24.87
N LEU A 95 -2.06 17.58 24.27
CA LEU A 95 -2.39 16.31 24.90
C LEU A 95 -1.58 16.05 26.17
N GLU A 96 -0.29 16.39 26.19
CA GLU A 96 0.54 16.27 27.39
C GLU A 96 0.10 17.24 28.50
N GLU A 97 -0.24 18.48 28.15
CA GLU A 97 -0.80 19.47 29.08
C GLU A 97 -2.14 19.00 29.66
N ASP A 98 -3.05 18.51 28.82
CA ASP A 98 -4.36 18.00 29.24
C ASP A 98 -4.20 16.77 30.16
N VAL A 99 -3.26 15.86 29.85
CA VAL A 99 -2.95 14.70 30.70
C VAL A 99 -2.36 15.14 32.05
N ALA A 100 -1.47 16.14 32.07
CA ALA A 100 -0.92 16.67 33.30
C ALA A 100 -1.99 17.33 34.19
N ALA A 101 -2.90 18.11 33.58
CA ALA A 101 -4.02 18.73 34.27
C ALA A 101 -4.99 17.68 34.85
N VAL A 102 -5.32 16.63 34.09
CA VAL A 102 -6.15 15.51 34.56
C VAL A 102 -5.47 14.78 35.71
N LYS A 103 -4.15 14.54 35.63
CA LYS A 103 -3.38 13.90 36.70
C LYS A 103 -3.44 14.72 37.99
N GLU A 104 -3.25 16.03 37.92
CA GLU A 104 -3.33 16.91 39.10
C GLU A 104 -4.74 16.95 39.69
N ALA A 105 -5.78 17.03 38.83
CA ALA A 105 -7.17 17.01 39.26
C ALA A 105 -7.56 15.69 39.94
N VAL A 106 -7.11 14.55 39.40
CA VAL A 106 -7.30 13.23 40.02
C VAL A 106 -6.57 13.14 41.36
N GLN A 107 -5.35 13.67 41.45
CA GLN A 107 -4.57 13.65 42.69
C GLN A 107 -5.20 14.55 43.77
N ARG A 108 -5.72 15.74 43.42
CA ARG A 108 -6.49 16.60 44.33
C ARG A 108 -7.82 15.98 44.72
N GLY A 109 -8.52 15.33 43.80
CA GLY A 109 -9.77 14.62 44.09
C GLY A 109 -9.56 13.46 45.07
N LEU A 110 -8.49 12.69 44.91
CA LEU A 110 -8.10 11.63 45.85
C LEU A 110 -7.63 12.16 47.21
N LEU A 111 -7.04 13.36 47.26
CA LEU A 111 -6.63 14.01 48.52
C LEU A 111 -7.83 14.66 49.24
N GLY A 112 -8.79 15.20 48.50
CA GLY A 112 -9.98 15.86 49.04
C GLY A 112 -11.02 14.91 49.64
N ASP A 113 -11.06 13.65 49.20
CA ASP A 113 -12.00 12.64 49.74
C ASP A 113 -11.52 12.00 51.06
N ASN A 114 -10.25 12.18 51.44
CA ASN A 114 -9.72 11.64 52.69
C ASN A 114 -9.88 12.57 53.92
N ASP A 115 -10.19 13.86 53.72
CA ASP A 115 -10.33 14.83 54.83
C ASP A 115 -11.79 15.03 55.31
N VAL A 116 -12.80 14.41 54.68
CA VAL A 116 -14.21 14.61 55.06
C VAL A 116 -14.75 13.53 56.02
N ASN A 117 -13.97 12.50 56.35
CA ASN A 117 -14.39 11.43 57.28
C ASN A 117 -13.81 11.56 58.70
N GLY A 118 -13.22 12.70 59.03
CA GLY A 118 -12.51 12.96 60.30
C GLY A 118 -13.27 13.76 61.35
N GLU A 119 -14.51 14.20 61.14
CA GLU A 119 -15.23 14.98 62.15
C GLU A 119 -16.75 14.82 62.07
N LYS A 120 -17.30 13.92 62.90
CA LYS A 120 -18.36 14.20 63.88
C LYS A 120 -18.86 12.92 64.56
N ARG A 121 -18.61 12.89 65.88
CA ARG A 121 -19.42 12.30 66.97
C ARG A 121 -19.79 10.83 66.92
#